data_AF-A0A9E5HYZ7-F1
#
_entry.id   AF-A0A9E5HYZ7-F1
#
_cell.length_a   1.000
_cell.length_b   1.000
_cell.length_c   1.000
_cell.angle_alpha   90.00
_cell.angle_beta   90.00
_cell.angle_gamma   90.00
#
_symmetry.space_group_name_H-M   'P 1'
#
loop_
_entity.id
_entity.type
_entity.pdbx_description
1 polymer ?
#
loop_
_entity_poly.entity_id
_entity_poly.type
_entity_poly.pdbx_seq_one_letter_code
_entity_poly.pdbx_strand_id
1 'polypeptide(L)' 'MAGYNNLANYYQTIFALCQHHKYSISDVEELLPFERDIYVAMLIDYLEKEKERLRKAGYKDV' A
#
# COMPACT_ATOMS: atom_id res chain seq x y z
N MET A 1 7.31 14.43 19.16
CA MET A 1 6.90 13.45 18.13
C MET A 1 5.38 13.26 18.20
N ALA A 2 4.61 14.30 17.90
CA ALA A 2 3.16 14.32 18.12
C ALA A 2 2.43 14.73 16.82
N GLY A 3 1.64 13.80 16.27
CA GLY A 3 0.21 14.07 16.08
C GLY A 3 -0.34 14.54 14.73
N TYR A 4 0.46 14.90 13.71
CA TYR A 4 -0.11 15.55 12.51
C TYR A 4 0.47 15.13 11.14
N ASN A 5 0.81 13.85 10.96
CA ASN A 5 0.91 13.29 9.60
C ASN A 5 -0.41 12.57 9.25
N ASN A 6 -1.52 13.27 9.42
CA ASN A 6 -2.30 13.94 8.37
C ASN A 6 -3.39 12.98 7.90
N LEU A 7 -4.62 13.26 8.31
CA LEU A 7 -5.82 12.56 7.90
C LEU A 7 -5.89 12.36 6.37
N ALA A 8 -5.28 13.26 5.60
CA ALA A 8 -5.10 13.09 4.16
C ALA A 8 -4.27 11.84 3.79
N ASN A 9 -3.16 11.54 4.48
CA ASN A 9 -2.36 10.33 4.25
C ASN A 9 -3.17 9.06 4.57
N TYR A 10 -4.00 9.11 5.61
CA TYR A 10 -4.90 8.01 5.95
C TYR A 10 -5.88 7.75 4.81
N TYR A 11 -6.63 8.76 4.37
CA TYR A 11 -7.56 8.62 3.26
C TYR A 11 -6.89 8.30 1.92
N GLN A 12 -5.68 8.80 1.67
CA GLN A 12 -4.93 8.48 0.46
C GLN A 12 -4.49 7.00 0.44
N THR A 13 -4.09 6.46 1.58
CA THR A 13 -3.74 5.03 1.71
C THR A 13 -4.98 4.15 1.54
N ILE A 14 -6.11 4.50 2.17
CA ILE A 14 -7.39 3.79 2.00
C ILE A 14 -7.84 3.81 0.54
N PHE A 15 -7.78 4.98 -0.10
CA PHE A 15 -8.17 5.14 -1.50
C PHE A 15 -7.32 4.25 -2.42
N ALA A 16 -6.00 4.21 -2.22
CA ALA A 16 -5.11 3.34 -2.98
C ALA A 16 -5.44 1.85 -2.77
N LEU A 17 -5.73 1.43 -1.54
CA LEU A 17 -6.10 0.06 -1.19
C LEU A 17 -7.45 -0.36 -1.80
N CYS A 18 -8.47 0.50 -1.74
CA CYS A 18 -9.77 0.22 -2.37
C CYS A 18 -9.64 0.17 -3.90
N GLN A 19 -8.91 1.11 -4.51
CA GLN A 19 -8.82 1.24 -5.97
C GLN A 19 -7.99 0.14 -6.62
N HIS A 20 -6.86 -0.22 -6.01
CA HIS A 20 -5.91 -1.17 -6.62
C HIS A 20 -6.05 -2.59 -6.07
N HIS A 21 -6.59 -2.76 -4.85
CA HIS A 21 -6.64 -4.06 -4.17
C HIS A 21 -8.05 -4.54 -3.81
N LYS A 22 -9.12 -3.87 -4.29
CA LYS A 22 -10.53 -4.23 -4.08
C LYS A 22 -10.91 -4.47 -2.60
N TYR A 23 -10.21 -3.80 -1.66
CA TYR A 23 -10.60 -3.86 -0.25
C TYR A 23 -11.94 -3.15 -0.03
N SER A 24 -12.79 -3.74 0.81
CA SER A 24 -13.97 -3.04 1.32
C SER A 24 -13.53 -1.96 2.31
N ILE A 25 -14.19 -0.80 2.28
CA ILE A 25 -13.90 0.30 3.21
C ILE A 25 -14.09 -0.17 4.66
N SER A 26 -15.07 -1.04 4.90
CA SER A 26 -15.34 -1.64 6.21
C SER A 26 -14.15 -2.45 6.74
N ASP A 27 -13.48 -3.23 5.89
CA ASP A 27 -12.33 -4.04 6.30
C ASP A 27 -11.14 -3.14 6.65
N VAL A 28 -10.99 -2.00 5.99
CA VAL A 28 -9.88 -1.06 6.23
C VAL A 28 -10.11 -0.17 7.45
N GLU A 29 -11.37 0.15 7.76
CA GLU A 29 -11.76 0.86 8.97
C GLU A 29 -11.64 0.00 10.24
N GLU A 30 -11.80 -1.33 10.11
CA GLU A 30 -11.58 -2.26 11.23
C GLU A 30 -10.09 -2.50 11.55
N LEU A 31 -9.17 -2.23 10.60
CA LEU A 31 -7.74 -2.41 10.82
C LEU A 31 -7.18 -1.39 11.81
N LEU A 32 -6.50 -1.88 12.83
CA LEU A 32 -5.79 -1.04 13.78
C LEU A 32 -4.63 -0.32 13.08
N PRO A 33 -4.23 0.88 13.55
CA PRO A 33 -3.18 1.67 12.90
C PRO A 33 -1.87 0.90 12.63
N PHE A 34 -1.45 0.02 13.56
CA PHE A 34 -0.24 -0.78 13.40
C PHE A 34 -0.39 -1.89 12.34
N GLU A 35 -1.58 -2.46 12.17
CA GLU A 35 -1.84 -3.52 11.18
C GLU A 35 -1.74 -2.96 9.76
N ARG A 36 -2.21 -1.72 9.57
CA ARG A 36 -2.05 -1.00 8.30
C ARG A 36 -0.57 -0.77 7.96
N ASP A 37 0.26 -0.38 8.93
CA ASP A 37 1.68 -0.18 8.70
C ASP A 37 2.37 -1.47 8.24
N ILE A 38 2.03 -2.60 8.86
CA ILE A 38 2.52 -3.93 8.45
C ILE A 38 2.02 -4.28 7.04
N TYR A 39 0.74 -4.05 6.76
CA TYR A 39 0.16 -4.34 5.45
C TYR A 39 0.81 -3.51 4.33
N VAL A 40 1.03 -2.22 4.57
CA VAL A 40 1.73 -1.32 3.64
C VAL A 40 3.17 -1.79 3.42
N ALA A 41 3.89 -2.20 4.47
CA ALA A 41 5.24 -2.73 4.34
C ALA A 41 5.29 -4.00 3.47
N MET A 42 4.33 -4.92 3.67
CA MET A 42 4.21 -6.13 2.84
C MET A 42 3.85 -5.79 1.39
N LEU A 43 2.98 -4.80 1.16
CA LEU A 43 2.62 -4.36 -0.18
C LEU A 43 3.81 -3.74 -0.92
N ILE A 44 4.62 -2.92 -0.23
CA ILE A 44 5.85 -2.35 -0.81
C ILE A 44 6.81 -3.45 -1.24
N ASP A 45 7.07 -4.43 -0.36
CA ASP A 45 7.94 -5.58 -0.66
C ASP A 45 7.41 -6.41 -1.84
N TYR A 46 6.09 -6.62 -1.92
CA TYR A 46 5.46 -7.29 -3.06
C TYR A 46 5.68 -6.51 -4.37
N LEU A 47 5.44 -5.19 -4.36
CA LEU A 47 5.61 -4.35 -5.54
C LEU A 47 7.07 -4.26 -6.00
N GLU A 48 8.03 -4.22 -5.07
CA GLU A 48 9.45 -4.28 -5.38
C GLU A 48 9.83 -5.61 -6.03
N LYS A 49 9.32 -6.74 -5.50
CA LYS A 49 9.54 -8.06 -6.09
C LYS A 49 8.91 -8.18 -7.47
N GLU A 50 7.72 -7.65 -7.70
CA GLU A 50 7.09 -7.64 -9.02
C GLU A 50 7.87 -6.76 -10.01
N LYS A 51 8.34 -5.58 -9.59
CA LYS A 51 9.25 -4.76 -10.41
C LYS A 51 10.54 -5.51 -10.74
N GLU A 52 11.12 -6.22 -9.78
CA GLU A 52 12.33 -7.00 -10.00
C GLU A 52 12.08 -8.17 -10.96
N ARG A 53 10.92 -8.84 -10.86
CA ARG A 53 10.49 -9.88 -11.81
C ARG A 53 10.32 -9.32 -13.22
N LEU A 54 9.67 -8.18 -13.39
CA LEU A 54 9.51 -7.52 -14.69
C LEU A 54 10.86 -7.10 -15.28
N ARG A 55 11.76 -6.56 -14.45
CA ARG A 55 13.13 -6.20 -14.85
C ARG A 55 13.94 -7.43 -15.28
N LYS A 56 13.84 -8.54 -14.52
CA LYS A 56 14.48 -9.83 -14.86
C LYS A 56 13.87 -10.48 -16.10
N ALA A 57 12.56 -10.29 -16.33
CA ALA A 57 11.84 -10.81 -17.50
C ALA A 57 12.14 -10.03 -18.80
N GLY A 58 12.99 -9.00 -18.77
CA GLY A 58 13.51 -8.37 -19.96
C GLY A 58 12.67 -7.24 -20.55
N TYR A 59 11.71 -6.68 -19.81
CA TYR A 59 11.15 -5.37 -20.14
C TYR A 59 12.17 -4.29 -19.74
N LYS A 60 13.25 -4.22 -20.52
CA LYS A 60 14.20 -3.12 -20.50
C LYS A 60 13.49 -1.91 -21.10
N ASP A 61 13.56 -0.80 -20.39
CA ASP A 61 13.07 0.51 -20.81
C ASP A 61 13.33 0.75 -22.31
N VAL A 62 12.23 0.91 -23.07
CA VAL A 62 12.20 1.64 -24.35
C VAL A 62 11.74 3.05 -24.03
#